data_AF-A0A925VN24-F1
#
_entry.id   AF-A0A925VN24-F1
#
_cell.length_a   1.000
_cell.length_b   1.000
_cell.length_c   1.000
_cell.angle_alpha   90.00
_cell.angle_beta   90.00
_cell.angle_gamma   90.00
#
_symmetry.space_group_name_H-M   'P 1'
#
loop_
_entity.id
_entity.type
_entity.pdbx_description
1 polymer ?
#
loop_
_entity_poly.entity_id
_entity_poly.type
_entity_poly.pdbx_seq_one_letter_code
_entity_poly.pdbx_strand_id
1 'polypeptide(L)'
;MKYLLTRLLWLPVVLWAVVSLTFLVLRLAPGNPLDVLAARMIESDQIGRVRAEWGLDQPLWRQYGVFLGGLLRGDLGTALSSGVPVSRLLADRVAPTVELAVAALLISTVVGVGAGVIASTTRSRWLDYSMRGFAIVGLSVPWFWVAIVLIIVFSVYLKWTPVGGRIAAGMPY
;
A
#
# COMPACT_ATOMS: atom_id res chain seq x y z
N MET A 1 -14.24 -1.69 28.12
CA MET A 1 -13.16 -0.70 28.34
C MET A 1 -11.76 -1.32 28.43
N LYS A 2 -11.54 -2.40 29.20
CA LYS A 2 -10.22 -3.08 29.31
C LYS A 2 -9.57 -3.43 27.95
N TYR A 3 -10.35 -3.94 26.99
CA TYR A 3 -9.85 -4.27 25.64
C TYR A 3 -9.32 -3.05 24.85
N LEU A 4 -10.06 -1.93 24.85
CA LEU A 4 -9.63 -0.69 24.19
C LEU A 4 -8.36 -0.14 24.83
N LEU A 5 -8.26 -0.19 26.16
CA LEU A 5 -7.08 0.26 26.89
C LEU A 5 -5.85 -0.59 26.59
N THR A 6 -6.02 -1.93 26.59
CA THR A 6 -4.94 -2.86 26.22
C THR A 6 -4.47 -2.61 24.80
N ARG A 7 -5.40 -2.41 23.84
CA ARG A 7 -5.04 -2.14 22.44
C ARG A 7 -4.32 -0.80 22.26
N LEU A 8 -4.73 0.23 23.00
CA LEU A 8 -4.08 1.53 22.99
C LEU A 8 -2.66 1.47 23.57
N LEU A 9 -2.43 0.67 24.61
CA LEU A 9 -1.11 0.43 25.19
C LEU A 9 -0.18 -0.37 24.28
N TRP A 10 -0.71 -1.28 23.47
CA TRP A 10 0.08 -2.03 22.48
C TRP A 10 0.43 -1.21 21.23
N LEU A 11 -0.31 -0.12 20.96
CA LEU A 11 -0.19 0.67 19.74
C LEU A 11 1.24 1.24 19.56
N PRO A 12 1.88 1.87 20.56
CA PRO A 12 3.26 2.34 20.44
C PRO A 12 4.26 1.22 20.19
N VAL A 13 4.08 0.05 20.83
CA VAL A 13 4.97 -1.10 20.68
C VAL A 13 4.89 -1.65 19.25
N VAL A 14 3.67 -1.79 18.72
CA VAL A 14 3.46 -2.24 17.34
C VAL A 14 4.03 -1.24 16.35
N LEU A 15 3.77 0.06 16.53
CA LEU A 15 4.33 1.10 15.66
C LEU A 15 5.86 1.08 15.69
N TRP A 16 6.46 1.02 16.87
CA TRP A 16 7.91 0.96 17.01
C TRP A 16 8.49 -0.30 16.35
N ALA A 17 7.85 -1.46 16.51
CA ALA A 17 8.26 -2.70 15.86
C ALA A 17 8.18 -2.58 14.32
N VAL A 18 7.09 -2.04 13.78
CA VAL A 18 6.91 -1.85 12.33
C VAL A 18 7.93 -0.85 11.77
N VAL A 19 8.16 0.27 12.45
CA VAL A 19 9.15 1.28 12.07
C VAL A 19 10.56 0.70 12.09
N SER A 20 10.92 -0.04 13.15
CA SER A 20 12.21 -0.71 13.28
C SER A 20 12.41 -1.76 12.18
N LEU A 21 11.40 -2.60 11.94
CA LEU A 21 11.45 -3.64 10.94
C LEU A 21 11.59 -3.05 9.53
N THR A 22 10.79 -2.04 9.21
CA THR A 22 10.84 -1.36 7.90
C THR A 22 12.22 -0.74 7.68
N PHE A 23 12.76 -0.06 8.69
CA PHE A 23 14.10 0.51 8.65
C PHE A 23 15.14 -0.57 8.37
N LEU A 24 15.14 -1.67 9.13
CA LEU A 24 16.11 -2.76 8.96
C LEU A 24 15.97 -3.42 7.59
N VAL A 25 14.75 -3.73 7.16
CA VAL A 25 14.49 -4.35 5.86
C VAL A 25 15.03 -3.47 4.73
N LEU A 26 14.79 -2.16 4.75
CA LEU A 26 15.28 -1.25 3.71
C LEU A 26 16.80 -1.11 3.67
N ARG A 27 17.51 -1.37 4.78
CA ARG A 27 18.96 -1.17 4.91
C ARG A 27 19.76 -2.46 4.80
N LEU A 28 19.13 -3.58 5.11
CA LEU A 28 19.69 -4.92 4.98
C LEU A 28 19.26 -5.59 3.67
N ALA A 29 18.23 -5.09 2.99
CA ALA A 29 17.84 -5.60 1.69
C ALA A 29 19.01 -5.48 0.71
N PRO A 30 19.28 -6.53 -0.08
CA PRO A 30 20.28 -6.46 -1.14
C PRO A 30 19.80 -5.48 -2.22
N GLY A 31 20.60 -4.44 -2.48
CA GLY A 31 20.30 -3.34 -3.39
C GLY A 31 20.28 -2.00 -2.66
N ASN A 32 21.31 -1.18 -2.85
CA ASN A 32 21.33 0.15 -2.24
C ASN A 32 20.39 1.06 -3.05
N PRO A 33 19.42 1.76 -2.43
CA PRO A 33 18.63 2.78 -3.12
C PRO A 33 19.52 3.85 -3.77
N LEU A 34 20.70 4.09 -3.21
CA LEU A 34 21.72 4.94 -3.82
C LEU A 34 22.27 4.36 -5.12
N ASP A 35 22.33 3.04 -5.33
CA ASP A 35 22.83 2.46 -6.58
C ASP A 35 21.83 2.71 -7.72
N VAL A 36 20.52 2.68 -7.41
CA VAL A 36 19.47 3.01 -8.37
C VAL A 36 19.45 4.51 -8.69
N LEU A 37 19.74 5.36 -7.69
CA LEU A 37 19.90 6.80 -7.90
C LEU A 37 21.21 7.14 -8.61
N ALA A 38 22.30 6.45 -8.28
CA ALA A 38 23.61 6.53 -8.95
C ALA A 38 23.49 6.12 -10.41
N ALA A 39 22.71 5.10 -10.74
CA ALA A 39 22.45 4.74 -12.12
C ALA A 39 21.74 5.87 -12.90
N ARG A 40 21.05 6.79 -12.21
CA ARG A 40 20.44 7.99 -12.79
C ARG A 40 21.35 9.23 -12.72
N MET A 41 22.30 9.26 -11.78
CA MET A 41 23.29 10.33 -11.59
C MET A 41 24.63 9.93 -12.19
N ILE A 42 24.93 10.43 -13.38
CA ILE A 42 26.05 9.99 -14.23
C ILE A 42 27.45 10.23 -13.59
N GLU A 43 27.57 11.14 -12.61
CA GLU A 43 28.83 11.46 -11.93
C GLU A 43 29.01 10.71 -10.60
N SER A 44 30.06 9.90 -10.51
CA SER A 44 30.44 9.12 -9.32
C SER A 44 30.74 9.98 -8.07
N ASP A 45 31.15 11.24 -8.23
CA ASP A 45 31.44 12.17 -7.12
C ASP A 45 30.17 12.65 -6.41
N GLN A 46 29.02 12.67 -7.09
CA GLN A 46 27.75 13.09 -6.48
C GLN A 46 27.20 12.03 -5.50
N ILE A 47 27.49 10.75 -5.73
CA ILE A 47 27.02 9.65 -4.89
C ILE A 47 27.65 9.73 -3.49
N GLY A 48 28.95 10.06 -3.42
CA GLY A 48 29.67 10.21 -2.16
C GLY A 48 29.11 11.36 -1.31
N ARG A 49 28.77 12.48 -1.97
CA ARG A 49 28.16 13.64 -1.30
C ARG A 49 26.76 13.34 -0.79
N VAL A 50 25.92 12.70 -1.60
CA VAL A 50 24.56 12.30 -1.19
C VAL A 50 24.60 11.28 -0.05
N ARG A 51 25.57 10.36 -0.06
CA ARG A 51 25.75 9.38 1.02
C ARG A 51 26.11 10.05 2.35
N ALA A 52 27.00 11.05 2.31
CA ALA A 52 27.38 11.84 3.47
C ALA A 52 26.23 12.73 3.96
N GLU A 53 25.53 13.42 3.05
CA GLU A 53 24.37 14.28 3.37
C GLU A 53 23.23 13.51 4.03
N TRP A 54 22.97 12.28 3.59
CA TRP A 54 21.91 11.44 4.16
C TRP A 54 22.37 10.64 5.38
N GLY A 55 23.61 10.83 5.82
CA GLY A 55 24.18 10.16 6.99
C GLY A 55 24.27 8.65 6.83
N LEU A 56 24.29 8.15 5.59
CA LEU A 56 24.32 6.72 5.29
C LEU A 56 25.68 6.09 5.63
N ASP A 57 26.73 6.91 5.78
CA ASP A 57 28.06 6.50 6.25
C ASP A 57 28.14 6.33 7.79
N GLN A 58 27.11 6.72 8.54
CA GLN A 58 27.10 6.60 10.00
C GLN A 58 26.76 5.17 10.46
N PRO A 59 27.14 4.74 11.67
CA PRO A 59 26.71 3.44 12.17
C PRO A 59 25.17 3.36 12.30
N LEU A 60 24.61 2.17 12.05
CA LEU A 60 23.15 1.95 11.93
C LEU A 60 22.33 2.50 13.10
N TRP A 61 22.86 2.43 14.33
CA TRP A 61 22.18 2.93 15.52
C TRP A 61 22.01 4.46 15.51
N ARG A 62 22.97 5.22 14.97
CA ARG A 62 22.84 6.68 14.82
C ARG A 62 21.81 7.02 13.78
N GLN A 63 21.88 6.33 12.64
CA GLN A 63 20.92 6.52 11.57
C GLN A 63 19.49 6.21 12.03
N TYR A 64 19.31 5.19 12.88
CA TYR A 64 18.03 4.86 13.48
C TYR A 64 17.55 5.95 14.45
N GLY A 65 18.45 6.47 15.28
CA GLY A 65 18.13 7.56 16.21
C GLY A 65 17.69 8.84 15.50
N VAL A 66 18.37 9.23 14.42
CA VAL A 66 18.00 10.40 13.60
C VAL A 66 16.64 10.17 12.93
N PHE A 67 16.44 9.00 12.33
CA PHE A 67 15.18 8.63 11.68
C PHE A 67 14.00 8.63 12.66
N LEU A 68 14.17 8.00 13.83
CA LEU A 68 13.12 7.95 14.85
C LEU A 68 12.85 9.33 15.45
N GLY A 69 13.89 10.15 15.65
CA GLY A 69 13.76 11.53 16.12
C GLY A 69 13.00 12.43 15.14
N GLY A 70 13.25 12.27 13.83
CA GLY A 70 12.47 12.93 12.78
C GLY A 70 11.00 12.48 12.81
N LEU A 71 10.76 11.17 12.85
CA LEU A 71 9.42 10.59 12.87
C LEU A 71 8.58 11.09 14.06
N LEU A 72 9.17 11.16 15.25
CA LEU A 72 8.51 11.68 16.45
C LEU A 72 8.17 13.18 16.37
N ARG A 73 8.88 13.93 15.51
CA ARG A 73 8.59 15.35 15.22
C ARG A 73 7.65 15.54 14.04
N GLY A 74 7.18 14.44 13.43
CA GLY A 74 6.35 14.47 12.23
C GLY A 74 7.13 14.67 10.92
N ASP A 75 8.45 14.62 10.97
CA ASP A 75 9.30 14.66 9.78
C ASP A 75 9.49 13.25 9.21
N LEU A 76 8.83 13.02 8.06
CA LEU A 76 8.91 11.77 7.31
C LEU A 76 10.04 11.76 6.28
N GLY A 77 10.77 12.87 6.15
CA GLY A 77 11.80 13.09 5.15
C GLY A 77 11.25 13.29 3.73
N THR A 78 12.17 13.22 2.78
CA THR A 78 11.91 13.37 1.34
C THR A 78 12.05 12.03 0.64
N ALA A 79 11.19 11.77 -0.35
CA ALA A 79 11.28 10.57 -1.16
C ALA A 79 12.56 10.59 -1.99
N LEU A 80 13.40 9.56 -1.82
CA LEU A 80 14.65 9.40 -2.55
C LEU A 80 14.48 9.43 -4.07
N SER A 81 13.35 8.91 -4.58
CA SER A 81 13.08 8.78 -6.00
C SER A 81 12.63 10.08 -6.69
N SER A 82 11.98 11.00 -5.96
CA SER A 82 11.34 12.19 -6.55
C SER A 82 11.73 13.51 -5.88
N GLY A 83 12.44 13.48 -4.74
CA GLY A 83 12.82 14.66 -3.96
C GLY A 83 11.66 15.35 -3.24
N VAL A 84 10.43 14.82 -3.33
CA VAL A 84 9.24 15.44 -2.74
C VAL A 84 9.07 15.00 -1.28
N PRO A 85 8.58 15.87 -0.36
CA PRO A 85 8.25 15.47 1.01
C PRO A 85 7.29 14.27 1.06
N VAL A 86 7.62 13.27 1.86
CA VAL A 86 6.81 12.04 1.99
C VAL A 86 5.41 12.33 2.54
N SER A 87 5.28 13.34 3.40
CA SER A 87 3.99 13.82 3.93
C SER A 87 3.03 14.26 2.81
N ARG A 88 3.56 14.95 1.79
CA ARG A 88 2.78 15.38 0.62
C ARG A 88 2.36 14.17 -0.22
N LEU A 89 3.28 13.24 -0.47
CA LEU A 89 2.97 12.02 -1.19
C LEU A 89 1.90 11.19 -0.48
N LEU A 90 1.91 11.13 0.85
CA LEU A 90 0.86 10.49 1.63
C LEU A 90 -0.48 11.22 1.50
N ALA A 91 -0.46 12.55 1.62
CA ALA A 91 -1.67 13.38 1.46
C ALA A 91 -2.34 13.18 0.09
N ASP A 92 -1.54 13.14 -0.98
CA ASP A 92 -2.01 12.93 -2.36
C ASP A 92 -2.63 11.53 -2.56
N ARG A 93 -2.36 10.57 -1.67
CA ARG A 93 -2.91 9.20 -1.71
C ARG A 93 -4.14 9.02 -0.84
N VAL A 94 -4.48 9.98 0.02
CA VAL A 94 -5.67 9.90 0.87
C VAL A 94 -6.95 9.88 0.03
N ALA A 95 -7.16 10.88 -0.83
CA ALA A 95 -8.39 10.98 -1.63
C ALA A 95 -8.61 9.75 -2.54
N PRO A 96 -7.61 9.26 -3.31
CA PRO A 96 -7.76 8.02 -4.08
C PRO A 96 -8.10 6.80 -3.23
N THR A 97 -7.50 6.67 -2.04
CA THR A 97 -7.78 5.55 -1.13
C THR A 97 -9.21 5.59 -0.61
N VAL A 98 -9.70 6.78 -0.26
CA VAL A 98 -11.08 6.98 0.20
C VAL A 98 -12.08 6.68 -0.92
N GLU A 99 -11.85 7.20 -2.13
CA GLU A 99 -12.69 6.90 -3.30
C GLU A 99 -12.78 5.39 -3.56
N LEU A 100 -11.64 4.69 -3.57
CA LEU A 100 -11.59 3.25 -3.74
C LEU A 100 -12.30 2.49 -2.62
N ALA A 101 -12.09 2.89 -1.36
CA ALA A 101 -12.72 2.26 -0.20
C ALA A 101 -14.24 2.43 -0.23
N VAL A 102 -14.74 3.63 -0.55
CA VAL A 102 -16.18 3.90 -0.65
C VAL A 102 -16.80 3.14 -1.82
N ALA A 103 -16.17 3.13 -2.99
CA ALA A 103 -16.66 2.37 -4.14
C ALA A 103 -16.71 0.86 -3.84
N ALA A 104 -15.65 0.31 -3.24
CA ALA A 104 -15.59 -1.09 -2.83
C ALA A 104 -16.68 -1.41 -1.79
N LEU A 105 -16.90 -0.53 -0.81
CA LEU A 105 -17.95 -0.70 0.20
C LEU A 105 -19.34 -0.71 -0.44
N LEU A 106 -19.63 0.22 -1.34
CA LEU A 106 -20.92 0.29 -2.02
C LEU A 106 -21.18 -0.95 -2.87
N ILE A 107 -20.20 -1.34 -3.71
CA ILE A 107 -20.33 -2.52 -4.58
C ILE A 107 -20.48 -3.79 -3.74
N SER A 108 -19.62 -3.99 -2.74
CA SER A 108 -19.69 -5.18 -1.88
C SER A 108 -20.97 -5.25 -1.06
N THR A 109 -21.49 -4.10 -0.62
CA THR A 109 -22.77 -4.05 0.10
C THR A 109 -23.92 -4.39 -0.83
N VAL A 110 -24.03 -3.75 -2.00
CA VAL A 110 -25.13 -3.98 -2.95
C VAL A 110 -25.11 -5.43 -3.45
N VAL A 111 -23.95 -5.92 -3.89
CA VAL A 111 -23.82 -7.27 -4.43
C VAL A 111 -23.92 -8.32 -3.32
N GLY A 112 -23.21 -8.13 -2.21
CA GLY A 112 -23.16 -9.10 -1.11
C GLY A 112 -24.48 -9.21 -0.36
N VAL A 113 -25.09 -8.08 0.00
CA VAL A 113 -26.41 -8.08 0.67
C VAL A 113 -27.48 -8.54 -0.31
N GLY A 114 -27.47 -8.07 -1.56
CA GLY A 114 -28.43 -8.51 -2.59
C GLY A 114 -28.38 -10.03 -2.81
N ALA A 115 -27.18 -10.57 -2.99
CA ALA A 115 -26.98 -12.02 -3.09
C ALA A 115 -27.44 -12.75 -1.82
N GLY A 116 -27.11 -12.23 -0.63
CA GLY A 116 -27.52 -12.82 0.65
C GLY A 116 -29.03 -12.84 0.86
N VAL A 117 -29.72 -11.75 0.51
CA VAL A 117 -31.19 -11.67 0.57
C VAL A 117 -31.80 -12.71 -0.38
N ILE A 118 -31.36 -12.74 -1.64
CA ILE A 118 -31.86 -13.72 -2.63
C ILE A 118 -31.60 -15.17 -2.15
N ALA A 119 -30.42 -15.45 -1.59
CA ALA A 119 -30.10 -16.76 -1.03
C ALA A 119 -31.07 -17.16 0.10
N SER A 120 -31.42 -16.20 0.96
CA SER A 120 -32.27 -16.44 2.13
C SER A 120 -33.75 -16.61 1.79
N THR A 121 -34.24 -15.92 0.75
CA THR A 121 -35.66 -15.97 0.36
C THR A 121 -35.98 -17.09 -0.62
N THR A 122 -34.96 -17.66 -1.28
CA THR A 122 -35.16 -18.67 -2.33
C THR A 122 -34.93 -20.07 -1.80
N ARG A 123 -35.93 -20.96 -1.90
CA ARG A 123 -35.82 -22.37 -1.47
C ARG A 123 -35.15 -23.28 -2.52
N SER A 124 -34.47 -22.69 -3.50
CA SER A 124 -33.85 -23.42 -4.61
C SER A 124 -32.51 -24.00 -4.17
N ARG A 125 -32.41 -25.35 -4.17
CA ARG A 125 -31.15 -26.06 -3.92
C ARG A 125 -30.04 -25.61 -4.87
N TRP A 126 -30.35 -25.39 -6.15
CA TRP A 126 -29.33 -25.05 -7.14
C TRP A 126 -28.71 -23.67 -6.87
N LEU A 127 -29.54 -22.69 -6.54
CA LEU A 127 -29.07 -21.32 -6.26
C LEU A 127 -28.21 -21.28 -4.97
N ASP A 128 -28.60 -22.04 -3.95
CA ASP A 128 -27.83 -22.20 -2.71
C ASP A 128 -26.48 -22.89 -2.97
N TYR A 129 -26.44 -23.99 -3.74
CA TYR A 129 -25.18 -24.65 -4.12
C TYR A 129 -24.26 -23.74 -4.94
N SER A 130 -24.79 -23.00 -5.90
CA SER A 130 -24.01 -22.06 -6.72
C SER A 130 -23.42 -20.92 -5.89
N MET A 131 -24.20 -20.34 -4.97
CA MET A 131 -23.73 -19.27 -4.10
C MET A 131 -22.66 -19.74 -3.10
N ARG A 132 -22.84 -20.92 -2.50
CA ARG A 132 -21.82 -21.53 -1.64
C ARG A 132 -20.54 -21.86 -2.41
N GLY A 133 -20.67 -22.43 -3.61
CA GLY A 133 -19.54 -22.71 -4.49
C GLY A 133 -18.77 -21.43 -4.84
N PHE A 134 -19.49 -20.37 -5.23
CA PHE A 134 -18.90 -19.07 -5.52
C PHE A 134 -18.18 -18.48 -4.31
N ALA A 135 -18.79 -18.55 -3.11
CA ALA A 135 -18.16 -18.08 -1.88
C ALA A 135 -16.88 -18.85 -1.55
N ILE A 136 -16.87 -20.17 -1.70
CA ILE A 136 -15.69 -21.01 -1.46
C ILE A 136 -14.57 -20.65 -2.43
N VAL A 137 -14.87 -20.51 -3.72
CA VAL A 137 -13.88 -20.09 -4.73
C VAL A 137 -13.34 -18.71 -4.39
N GLY A 138 -14.22 -17.74 -4.08
CA GLY A 138 -13.82 -16.39 -3.71
C GLY A 138 -12.92 -16.32 -2.47
N LEU A 139 -13.12 -17.20 -1.50
CA LEU A 139 -12.31 -17.29 -0.28
C LEU A 139 -11.00 -18.06 -0.48
N SER A 140 -10.98 -19.00 -1.43
CA SER A 140 -9.85 -19.91 -1.66
C SER A 140 -8.83 -19.38 -2.66
N VAL A 141 -9.25 -18.50 -3.57
CA VAL A 141 -8.35 -17.91 -4.56
C VAL A 141 -7.54 -16.79 -3.92
N PRO A 142 -6.20 -16.76 -4.11
CA PRO A 142 -5.39 -15.65 -3.64
C PRO A 142 -5.87 -14.32 -4.21
N TRP A 143 -6.06 -13.34 -3.32
CA TRP A 143 -6.56 -12.00 -3.66
C TRP A 143 -5.79 -11.31 -4.80
N PHE A 144 -4.47 -11.48 -4.85
CA PHE A 144 -3.64 -10.91 -5.93
C PHE A 144 -3.99 -11.51 -7.31
N TRP A 145 -4.37 -12.79 -7.37
CA TRP A 145 -4.71 -13.44 -8.62
C TRP A 145 -6.04 -12.92 -9.17
N VAL A 146 -7.03 -12.75 -8.28
CA VAL A 146 -8.31 -12.11 -8.63
C VAL A 146 -8.05 -10.69 -9.16
N ALA A 147 -7.20 -9.91 -8.50
CA ALA A 147 -6.85 -8.57 -8.94
C ALA A 147 -6.24 -8.58 -10.37
N ILE A 148 -5.31 -9.50 -10.68
CA ILE A 148 -4.71 -9.63 -12.01
C ILE A 148 -5.77 -9.99 -13.06
N VAL A 149 -6.64 -10.95 -12.78
CA VAL A 149 -7.73 -11.33 -13.72
C VAL A 149 -8.67 -10.16 -13.97
N LEU A 150 -9.04 -9.41 -12.93
CA LEU A 150 -9.87 -8.22 -13.07
C LEU A 150 -9.17 -7.15 -13.93
N ILE A 151 -7.86 -6.92 -13.75
CA ILE A 151 -7.11 -5.98 -14.61
C ILE A 151 -7.13 -6.45 -16.07
N ILE A 152 -6.90 -7.74 -16.34
CA ILE A 152 -6.91 -8.28 -17.70
C ILE A 152 -8.29 -8.10 -18.34
N VAL A 153 -9.35 -8.44 -17.63
CA VAL A 153 -10.72 -8.36 -18.15
C VAL A 153 -11.14 -6.90 -18.35
N PHE A 154 -11.05 -6.07 -17.31
CA PHE A 154 -11.60 -4.71 -17.30
C PHE A 154 -10.69 -3.68 -17.96
N SER A 155 -9.37 -3.80 -17.81
CA SER A 155 -8.44 -2.80 -18.32
C SER A 155 -7.87 -3.17 -19.69
N VAL A 156 -7.58 -4.45 -19.94
CA VAL A 156 -6.95 -4.89 -21.21
C VAL A 156 -7.99 -5.21 -22.28
N TYR A 157 -8.94 -6.09 -21.98
CA TYR A 157 -9.95 -6.51 -22.97
C TYR A 157 -11.08 -5.49 -23.11
N LEU A 158 -11.74 -5.13 -22.01
CA LEU A 158 -12.89 -4.21 -22.02
C LEU A 158 -12.49 -2.73 -22.15
N LYS A 159 -11.26 -2.38 -21.74
CA LYS A 159 -10.73 -1.00 -21.72
C LYS A 159 -11.61 -0.02 -20.94
N TRP A 160 -12.31 -0.51 -19.92
CA TRP A 160 -13.16 0.32 -19.06
C TRP A 160 -12.33 1.16 -18.08
N THR A 161 -11.17 0.65 -17.68
CA THR A 161 -10.28 1.31 -16.72
C THR A 161 -8.82 1.31 -17.21
N PRO A 162 -8.00 2.29 -16.79
CA PRO A 162 -6.57 2.23 -17.05
C PRO A 162 -5.93 1.06 -16.29
N VAL A 163 -4.89 0.46 -16.87
CA VAL A 163 -4.13 -0.66 -16.26
C VAL A 163 -3.39 -0.20 -14.99
N GLY A 164 -3.09 1.10 -14.87
CA GLY A 164 -2.46 1.69 -13.70
C GLY A 164 -2.58 3.21 -13.67
N GLY A 165 -2.44 3.77 -12.48
CA GLY A 165 -2.64 5.20 -12.22
C GLY A 165 -4.09 5.57 -11.96
N ARG A 166 -4.31 6.76 -11.36
CA ARG A 166 -5.66 7.28 -11.07
C ARG A 166 -6.38 7.80 -12.33
N ILE A 167 -5.63 8.27 -13.32
CA ILE A 167 -6.13 8.83 -14.57
C ILE A 167 -5.40 8.15 -15.73
N ALA A 168 -6.11 7.89 -16.83
CA ALA A 168 -5.50 7.36 -18.04
C ALA A 168 -4.35 8.26 -18.52
N ALA A 169 -3.22 7.67 -18.87
CA ALA A 169 -2.08 8.39 -19.42
C ALA A 169 -2.52 9.13 -20.70
N GLY A 170 -2.60 10.47 -20.65
CA GLY A 170 -2.96 11.32 -21.78
C GLY A 170 -4.04 12.40 -21.54
N MET A 171 -4.65 12.51 -20.36
CA MET A 171 -5.50 13.67 -20.04
C MET A 171 -4.66 14.82 -19.44
N PRO A 172 -4.72 16.05 -20.00
CA PRO A 172 -4.02 17.20 -19.44
C PRO A 172 -4.65 17.62 -18.10
N TYR A 173 -3.79 18.20 -17.26
CA TYR A 173 -4.11 18.80 -15.96
C TYR A 173 -5.17 19.89 -16.06
#